data_AF-A0A7Y5L9E9-F1
#
_entry.id   AF-A0A7Y5L9E9-F1
#
_cell.length_a   1.000
_cell.length_b   1.000
_cell.length_c   1.000
_cell.angle_alpha   90.00
_cell.angle_beta   90.00
_cell.angle_gamma   90.00
#
_symmetry.space_group_name_H-M   'P 1'
#
loop_
_entity.id
_entity.type
_entity.pdbx_description
1 polymer ?
#
loop_
_entity_poly.entity_id
_entity_poly.type
_entity_poly.pdbx_seq_one_letter_code
_entity_poly.pdbx_strand_id
1 'polypeptide(L)' 'MRILREGDRIKIIDVPEVGKHFLGKTGIVFQPHGTGFDEDDVMVKFDDGGTGYWKEHQLEKTGFSEN' A
#
# COMPACT_ATOMS: atom_id res chain seq x y z
N MET A 1 -3.99 10.90 -11.02
CA MET A 1 -3.43 11.78 -9.97
C MET A 1 -3.19 10.89 -8.78
N ARG A 2 -1.92 10.61 -8.44
CA ARG A 2 -1.59 9.73 -7.30
C ARG A 2 -2.06 10.38 -6.00
N ILE A 3 -2.88 9.66 -5.24
CA ILE A 3 -3.39 10.10 -3.93
C ILE A 3 -2.40 9.71 -2.83
N LEU A 4 -1.71 8.58 -3.00
CA LEU A 4 -0.81 8.01 -1.99
C LEU A 4 0.64 8.46 -2.17
N ARG A 5 1.31 8.72 -1.05
CA ARG A 5 2.71 9.14 -0.97
C ARG A 5 3.47 8.27 0.03
N GLU A 6 4.79 8.22 -0.11
CA GLU A 6 5.65 7.56 0.89
C GLU A 6 5.35 8.08 2.30
N GLY A 7 5.26 7.16 3.26
CA GLY A 7 4.89 7.47 4.66
C GLY A 7 3.39 7.50 4.93
N ASP A 8 2.53 7.48 3.91
CA ASP A 8 1.08 7.39 4.13
C ASP A 8 0.71 6.06 4.81
N ARG A 9 -0.14 6.15 5.83
CA ARG A 9 -0.79 4.98 6.42
C ARG A 9 -1.96 4.57 5.55
N ILE A 10 -2.02 3.29 5.22
CA ILE A 10 -3.07 2.72 4.39
C ILE A 10 -3.74 1.53 5.05
N LYS A 11 -4.93 1.22 4.56
CA LYS A 11 -5.65 -0.03 4.78
C LYS A 11 -6.02 -0.65 3.44
N ILE A 12 -5.92 -1.97 3.35
CA ILE A 12 -6.39 -2.70 2.17
C ILE A 12 -7.92 -2.80 2.20
N ILE A 13 -8.56 -2.31 1.14
CA ILE A 13 -10.02 -2.29 0.98
C ILE A 13 -10.53 -3.14 -0.18
N ASP A 14 -9.68 -3.53 -1.13
CA ASP A 14 -10.07 -4.36 -2.27
C ASP A 14 -9.00 -5.39 -2.63
N VAL A 15 -9.42 -6.65 -2.75
CA VAL A 15 -8.55 -7.80 -3.03
C VAL A 15 -9.34 -8.87 -3.79
N PRO A 16 -8.69 -9.63 -4.71
CA PRO A 16 -9.31 -10.80 -5.31
C PRO A 16 -9.59 -11.86 -4.24
N GLU A 17 -10.43 -12.85 -4.56
CA GLU A 17 -10.85 -13.88 -3.61
C GLU A 17 -9.68 -14.62 -2.94
N VAL A 18 -8.63 -14.90 -3.71
CA VAL A 18 -7.39 -15.52 -3.24
C VAL A 18 -6.63 -14.67 -2.21
N GLY A 19 -6.85 -13.36 -2.20
CA GLY A 19 -6.21 -12.37 -1.34
C GLY A 19 -7.06 -11.87 -0.18
N LYS A 20 -8.25 -12.45 0.07
CA LYS A 20 -9.19 -11.98 1.13
C LYS A 20 -8.55 -11.83 2.52
N HIS A 21 -7.51 -12.59 2.83
CA HIS A 21 -6.79 -12.51 4.11
C HIS A 21 -5.95 -11.23 4.28
N PHE A 22 -5.74 -10.45 3.21
CA PHE A 22 -5.13 -9.12 3.27
C PHE A 22 -6.15 -8.01 3.53
N LEU A 23 -7.44 -8.28 3.34
CA LEU A 23 -8.48 -7.27 3.52
C LEU A 23 -8.46 -6.73 4.95
N GLY A 24 -8.45 -5.41 5.09
CA GLY A 24 -8.38 -4.73 6.37
C GLY A 24 -6.99 -4.66 7.00
N LYS A 25 -5.95 -5.30 6.43
CA LYS A 25 -4.57 -5.13 6.89
C LYS A 25 -4.11 -3.68 6.70
N THR A 26 -3.33 -3.21 7.66
CA THR A 26 -2.74 -1.87 7.68
C THR A 26 -1.25 -1.91 7.43
N GLY A 27 -0.74 -0.81 6.89
CA GLY A 27 0.68 -0.65 6.65
C GLY A 27 1.03 0.77 6.27
N ILE A 28 2.28 0.94 5.87
CA ILE A 28 2.83 2.20 5.39
C ILE A 28 3.20 2.07 3.91
N VAL A 29 2.92 3.12 3.15
CA VAL A 29 3.41 3.23 1.77
C VAL A 29 4.92 3.45 1.82
N PHE A 30 5.63 2.65 1.03
CA PHE A 30 7.07 2.68 0.87
C PHE A 30 7.37 2.78 -0.63
N GLN A 31 8.15 3.74 -1.09
CA GLN A 31 8.48 3.85 -2.52
C GLN A 31 9.93 3.42 -2.74
N PRO A 32 10.18 2.20 -3.29
CA PRO A 32 11.53 1.81 -3.64
C PRO A 32 12.05 2.76 -4.73
N HIS A 33 13.14 3.45 -4.44
CA HIS A 33 13.82 4.28 -5.43
C HIS A 33 14.44 3.38 -6.52
N GLY A 34 13.85 3.37 -7.72
CA GLY A 34 14.35 2.57 -8.85
C GLY A 34 13.51 2.78 -10.12
N THR A 35 14.16 2.71 -11.28
CA THR A 35 13.53 2.86 -12.60
C THR A 35 12.96 1.51 -13.04
N GLY A 36 11.67 1.27 -12.82
CA GLY A 36 11.01 0.04 -13.30
C GLY A 36 9.65 -0.27 -12.70
N PHE A 37 9.06 0.65 -11.93
CA PHE A 37 7.75 0.46 -11.32
C PHE A 37 6.69 1.16 -12.15
N ASP A 38 5.56 0.47 -12.39
CA ASP A 38 4.39 1.08 -13.00
C ASP A 38 3.90 2.27 -12.16
N GLU A 39 3.42 3.31 -12.83
CA GLU A 39 2.92 4.52 -12.18
C GLU A 39 1.69 4.27 -11.29
N ASP A 40 1.08 3.09 -11.34
CA ASP A 40 -0.05 2.73 -10.47
C ASP A 40 0.31 1.76 -9.34
N ASP A 41 1.55 1.25 -9.32
CA ASP A 41 2.02 0.35 -8.27
C ASP A 41 2.50 1.11 -7.04
N VAL A 42 1.98 0.68 -5.90
CA VAL A 42 2.30 1.18 -4.57
C VAL A 42 2.86 0.02 -3.77
N MET A 43 4.11 0.13 -3.36
CA MET A 43 4.68 -0.84 -2.43
C MET A 43 4.26 -0.47 -1.01
N VAL A 44 3.80 -1.48 -0.27
CA VAL A 44 3.31 -1.33 1.11
C VAL A 44 4.17 -2.22 1.99
N LYS A 45 4.61 -1.65 3.12
CA LYS A 45 5.16 -2.41 4.25
C LYS A 45 4.09 -2.52 5.32
N PHE A 46 3.61 -3.73 5.55
CA PHE A 46 2.58 -4.02 6.53
C PHE A 46 3.11 -4.00 7.95
N ASP A 47 2.22 -3.77 8.91
CA ASP A 47 2.55 -3.76 10.33
C ASP A 47 2.98 -5.14 10.85
N ASP A 48 2.60 -6.23 10.16
CA ASP A 48 3.05 -7.60 10.44
C ASP A 48 4.46 -7.90 9.87
N GLY A 49 5.13 -6.90 9.28
CA GLY A 49 6.48 -6.99 8.75
C GLY A 49 6.57 -7.48 7.29
N GLY A 50 5.44 -7.86 6.69
CA GLY A 50 5.38 -8.23 5.27
C GLY A 50 5.52 -7.01 4.35
N THR A 51 5.98 -7.23 3.12
CA THR A 51 5.93 -6.23 2.05
C THR A 51 5.21 -6.79 0.82
N GLY A 52 4.53 -5.92 0.08
CA GLY A 52 3.84 -6.32 -1.15
C GLY A 52 3.57 -5.14 -2.06
N TYR A 53 3.35 -5.43 -3.34
CA TYR A 53 2.92 -4.46 -4.33
C TYR A 53 1.40 -4.50 -4.46
N TRP A 54 0.81 -3.32 -4.49
CA TRP A 54 -0.63 -3.12 -4.54
C TRP A 54 -0.97 -2.01 -5.51
N LYS A 55 -2.15 -2.09 -6.13
CA LYS A 55 -2.66 -0.98 -6.94
C LYS A 55 -3.24 0.08 -6.03
N GLU A 56 -3.09 1.36 -6.40
CA GLU A 56 -3.59 2.47 -5.59
C GLU A 56 -5.09 2.35 -5.24
N HIS A 57 -5.94 1.84 -6.14
CA HIS A 57 -7.37 1.64 -5.89
C HIS A 57 -7.70 0.57 -4.83
N GLN A 58 -6.75 -0.31 -4.51
CA GLN A 58 -6.92 -1.36 -3.49
C GLN A 58 -6.68 -0.83 -2.08
N LEU A 59 -6.18 0.40 -1.97
CA LEU A 59 -5.67 1.00 -0.76
C LEU A 59 -6.51 2.22 -0.39
N GLU A 60 -6.88 2.30 0.89
CA GLU A 60 -7.50 3.48 1.48
C GLU A 60 -6.50 4.18 2.38
N LYS A 61 -6.29 5.48 2.18
CA LYS A 61 -5.47 6.30 3.08
C LYS A 61 -6.20 6.48 4.42
N THR A 62 -5.61 5.94 5.49
CA THR A 62 -6.15 6.06 6.84
C THR A 62 -5.45 7.12 7.69
N GLY A 63 -4.34 7.67 7.21
CA GLY A 63 -3.60 8.72 7.90
C GLY A 63 -2.20 8.95 7.32
N PHE A 64 -1.36 9.61 8.09
CA PHE A 64 0.05 9.82 7.79
C PHE A 64 0.90 9.27 8.94
N SER A 65 1.94 8.51 8.64
CA SER A 65 2.92 8.13 9.66
C SER A 65 3.94 9.24 9.75
N GLU A 66 3.81 10.13 10.73
CA GLU A 66 4.89 11.02 11.15
C GLU A 66 5.99 10.12 11.76
N ASN A 67 7.02 9.83 10.99
CA ASN A 67 8.27 9.28 11.53
C ASN A 67 9.24 10.44 11.73
#